data_AF-A0A7C2P2L7-F1
#
_entry.id   AF-A0A7C2P2L7-F1
#
_cell.length_a   1.000
_cell.length_b   1.000
_cell.length_c   1.000
_cell.angle_alpha   90.00
_cell.angle_beta   90.00
_cell.angle_gamma   90.00
#
_symmetry.space_group_name_H-M   'P 1'
#
loop_
_entity.id
_entity.type
_entity.pdbx_description
1 polymer ?
#
loop_
_entity_poly.entity_id
_entity_poly.type
_entity_poly.pdbx_seq_one_letter_code
_entity_poly.pdbx_strand_id
1 'polypeptide(L)'
;MIIVTGGAGFIGSNLVKALNARSIDDILVVDDLEDGVKFRNLADCEIADYLDKDDFLSHLQAGKDFGRVQAVFHLGACSSTTEWDGRYMMRNNFEYSKVLLHWCQQHGSAFL
;
A
#
# COMPACT_ATOMS: atom_id res chain seq x y z
N MET A 1 6.63 11.43 4.13
CA MET A 1 6.25 10.02 3.93
C MET A 1 5.57 9.82 2.60
N ILE A 2 5.97 8.76 1.89
CA ILE A 2 5.21 8.16 0.77
C ILE A 2 4.64 6.83 1.26
N ILE A 3 3.38 6.53 0.92
CA ILE A 3 2.79 5.21 1.19
C ILE A 3 2.75 4.43 -0.12
N VAL A 4 3.19 3.17 -0.08
CA VAL A 4 3.09 2.24 -1.21
C VAL A 4 2.29 1.02 -0.78
N THR A 5 1.03 0.93 -1.20
CA THR A 5 0.25 -0.29 -0.99
C THR A 5 0.58 -1.32 -2.07
N GLY A 6 0.54 -2.61 -1.74
CA GLY A 6 1.10 -3.64 -2.61
C GLY A 6 2.63 -3.55 -2.74
N GLY A 7 3.29 -2.91 -1.77
CA GLY A 7 4.72 -2.59 -1.84
C GLY A 7 5.65 -3.82 -1.73
N ALA A 8 5.18 -4.93 -1.17
CA ALA A 8 5.88 -6.22 -1.23
C ALA A 8 5.51 -7.03 -2.49
N GLY A 9 4.54 -6.58 -3.28
CA GLY A 9 4.15 -7.13 -4.57
C GLY A 9 5.13 -6.79 -5.71
N PHE A 10 4.78 -7.22 -6.93
CA PHE A 10 5.68 -7.10 -8.08
C PHE A 10 5.95 -5.65 -8.50
N ILE A 11 4.90 -4.87 -8.79
CA ILE A 11 5.05 -3.48 -9.23
C ILE A 11 5.45 -2.58 -8.05
N GLY A 12 4.82 -2.77 -6.89
CA GLY A 12 5.06 -1.95 -5.71
C GLY A 12 6.51 -2.01 -5.22
N SER A 13 7.13 -3.19 -5.18
CA SER A 13 8.54 -3.30 -4.75
C SER A 13 9.51 -2.62 -5.72
N ASN A 14 9.26 -2.69 -7.02
CA ASN A 14 10.06 -1.96 -8.01
C ASN A 14 9.89 -0.44 -7.87
N LEU A 15 8.70 0.03 -7.51
CA LEU A 15 8.47 1.43 -7.18
C LEU A 15 9.26 1.84 -5.92
N VAL A 16 9.25 1.03 -4.86
CA VAL A 16 10.06 1.26 -3.65
C VAL A 16 11.54 1.38 -4.03
N LYS A 17 12.08 0.45 -4.82
CA LYS A 17 13.47 0.53 -5.32
C LYS A 17 13.75 1.80 -6.11
N ALA A 18 12.82 2.21 -6.97
CA ALA A 18 12.94 3.44 -7.75
C ALA A 18 12.89 4.71 -6.88
N LEU A 19 12.16 4.68 -5.75
CA LEU A 19 12.16 5.74 -4.75
C LEU A 19 13.48 5.76 -3.95
N ASN A 20 13.99 4.60 -3.51
CA ASN A 20 15.29 4.50 -2.84
C ASN A 20 16.44 4.99 -3.72
N ALA A 21 16.41 4.69 -5.03
CA ALA A 21 17.39 5.20 -6.00
C ALA A 21 17.38 6.73 -6.13
N ARG A 22 16.32 7.40 -5.68
CA ARG A 22 16.18 8.86 -5.59
C ARG A 22 16.41 9.38 -4.17
N SER A 23 16.99 8.55 -3.29
CA SER A 23 17.24 8.85 -1.88
C SER A 23 15.96 9.14 -1.09
N ILE A 24 14.86 8.47 -1.43
CA ILE A 24 13.62 8.48 -0.66
C ILE A 24 13.51 7.15 0.06
N ASP A 25 13.54 7.18 1.39
CA ASP A 25 13.49 6.02 2.30
C ASP A 25 12.38 6.15 3.38
N ASP A 26 11.82 7.36 3.58
CA ASP A 26 10.61 7.62 4.36
C ASP A 26 9.35 7.07 3.66
N ILE A 27 9.29 5.73 3.58
CA ILE A 27 8.30 4.95 2.87
C ILE A 27 7.59 4.01 3.86
N LEU A 28 6.27 4.13 3.95
CA LEU A 28 5.42 3.12 4.60
C LEU A 28 4.96 2.13 3.53
N VAL A 29 5.37 0.87 3.67
CA VAL A 29 4.86 -0.22 2.85
C VAL A 29 3.61 -0.80 3.48
N VAL A 30 2.56 -0.97 2.67
CA VAL A 30 1.35 -1.68 3.07
C VAL A 30 1.17 -2.89 2.17
N ASP A 31 1.17 -4.11 2.72
CA ASP A 31 0.97 -5.33 1.93
C ASP A 31 0.38 -6.44 2.81
N ASP A 32 0.10 -7.59 2.21
CA ASP A 32 -0.35 -8.80 2.86
C ASP A 32 0.77 -9.83 2.79
N LEU A 33 1.52 -10.05 3.88
CA LEU A 33 2.64 -11.00 3.89
C LEU A 33 2.25 -12.43 4.30
N GLU A 34 0.98 -12.84 4.14
CA GLU A 34 0.56 -14.23 4.39
C GLU A 34 1.44 -15.21 3.58
N ASP A 35 1.72 -14.91 2.30
CA ASP A 35 2.85 -15.51 1.60
C ASP A 35 4.15 -14.79 1.97
N GLY A 36 4.81 -15.35 2.98
CA GLY A 36 6.06 -14.83 3.50
C GLY A 36 7.17 -14.74 2.46
N VAL A 37 7.17 -15.50 1.36
CA VAL A 37 8.24 -15.48 0.32
C VAL A 37 8.39 -14.09 -0.31
N LYS A 38 7.32 -13.29 -0.32
CA LYS A 38 7.32 -11.91 -0.83
C LYS A 38 8.29 -10.98 -0.11
N PHE A 39 8.76 -11.32 1.10
CA PHE A 39 9.78 -10.55 1.81
C PHE A 39 11.03 -10.29 0.96
N ARG A 40 11.38 -11.20 0.05
CA ARG A 40 12.54 -11.08 -0.83
C ARG A 40 12.47 -9.86 -1.75
N ASN A 41 11.25 -9.38 -2.06
CA ASN A 41 11.06 -8.20 -2.88
C ASN A 41 11.45 -6.90 -2.17
N LEU A 42 11.52 -6.92 -0.84
CA LEU A 42 11.89 -5.78 0.01
C LEU A 42 13.24 -5.94 0.70
N ALA A 43 13.87 -7.11 0.61
CA ALA A 43 15.09 -7.44 1.37
C ALA A 43 16.28 -6.52 1.07
N ASP A 44 16.28 -5.89 -0.11
CA ASP A 44 17.27 -4.92 -0.59
C ASP A 44 16.70 -3.50 -0.72
N CYS A 45 15.58 -3.20 -0.07
CA CYS A 45 14.93 -1.89 -0.03
C CYS A 45 15.11 -1.22 1.33
N GLU A 46 15.14 0.12 1.32
CA GLU A 46 15.08 0.94 2.52
C GLU A 46 13.64 1.44 2.71
N ILE A 47 13.01 1.09 3.83
CA ILE A 47 11.65 1.51 4.19
C ILE A 47 11.63 2.01 5.63
N ALA A 48 10.70 2.92 5.93
CA ALA A 48 10.53 3.44 7.28
C ALA A 48 9.70 2.51 8.16
N ASP A 49 8.67 1.88 7.59
CA ASP A 49 7.76 0.99 8.33
C ASP A 49 6.98 0.05 7.39
N TYR A 50 6.35 -0.97 7.98
CA TYR A 50 5.46 -1.92 7.32
C TYR A 50 4.14 -2.06 8.09
N LEU A 51 3.02 -2.09 7.36
CA LEU A 51 1.71 -2.41 7.91
C LEU A 51 1.00 -3.48 7.07
N ASP A 52 0.26 -4.35 7.75
CA ASP A 52 -0.71 -5.21 7.09
C ASP A 52 -1.84 -4.38 6.46
N LYS A 53 -2.42 -4.88 5.34
CA LYS A 53 -3.48 -4.16 4.60
C LYS A 53 -4.75 -3.93 5.43
N ASP A 54 -5.12 -4.86 6.31
CA ASP A 54 -6.35 -4.79 7.09
C ASP A 54 -6.17 -3.85 8.29
N ASP A 55 -4.98 -3.87 8.91
CA ASP A 55 -4.59 -2.92 9.95
C ASP A 55 -4.51 -1.49 9.38
N PHE A 56 -3.93 -1.32 8.19
CA PHE A 56 -3.88 -0.01 7.53
C PHE A 56 -5.30 0.53 7.28
N LEU A 57 -6.19 -0.28 6.71
CA LEU A 57 -7.57 0.13 6.47
C LEU A 57 -8.29 0.50 7.77
N SER A 58 -8.13 -0.30 8.82
CA SER A 58 -8.72 -0.06 10.14
C SER A 58 -8.20 1.24 10.75
N HIS A 59 -6.90 1.51 10.63
CA HIS A 59 -6.28 2.74 11.09
C HIS A 59 -6.82 3.98 10.36
N LEU A 60 -6.99 3.91 9.03
CA LEU A 60 -7.57 5.01 8.26
C LEU A 60 -9.00 5.32 8.69
N GLN A 61 -9.81 4.28 8.89
CA GLN A 61 -11.21 4.42 9.34
C GLN A 61 -11.32 4.93 10.78
N ALA A 62 -10.35 4.60 11.63
CA ALA A 62 -10.25 5.12 12.99
C ALA A 62 -9.68 6.54 13.07
N GLY A 63 -9.27 7.14 11.93
CA GLY A 63 -8.69 8.48 11.89
C GLY A 63 -7.29 8.56 12.50
N LYS A 64 -6.51 7.47 12.44
CA LYS A 64 -5.10 7.48 12.88
C LYS A 64 -4.32 8.48 12.05
N ASP A 65 -3.48 9.25 12.74
CA ASP A 65 -2.54 10.18 12.09
C ASP A 65 -1.31 9.41 11.58
N PHE A 66 -1.03 9.54 10.28
CA PHE A 66 0.17 9.04 9.62
C PHE A 66 1.20 10.16 9.38
N GLY A 67 1.00 11.33 9.98
CA GLY A 67 1.79 12.52 9.72
C GLY A 67 1.59 13.05 8.30
N ARG A 68 2.59 13.78 7.79
CA ARG A 68 2.53 14.37 6.45
C ARG A 68 2.78 13.32 5.36
N VAL A 69 1.69 12.82 4.80
CA VAL A 69 1.71 11.92 3.63
C VAL A 69 1.68 12.74 2.33
N GLN A 70 2.74 12.64 1.56
CA GLN A 70 2.90 13.38 0.29
C GLN A 70 2.12 12.71 -0.84
N ALA A 71 2.21 11.38 -0.91
CA ALA A 71 1.57 10.58 -1.94
C ALA A 71 1.27 9.17 -1.41
N VAL A 72 0.18 8.60 -1.93
CA VAL A 72 -0.15 7.18 -1.81
C VAL A 72 -0.12 6.59 -3.22
N PHE A 73 0.79 5.64 -3.44
CA PHE A 73 0.78 4.79 -4.63
C PHE A 73 0.01 3.51 -4.31
N HIS A 74 -1.19 3.38 -4.86
CA HIS A 74 -2.12 2.31 -4.55
C HIS A 74 -1.97 1.16 -5.55
N LEU A 75 -1.05 0.23 -5.26
CA LEU A 75 -0.75 -0.93 -6.12
C LEU A 75 -1.19 -2.26 -5.49
N GLY A 76 -1.79 -2.21 -4.29
CA GLY A 76 -2.30 -3.36 -3.57
C GLY A 76 -3.70 -3.75 -4.03
N ALA A 77 -3.85 -4.97 -4.54
CA ALA A 77 -5.11 -5.54 -4.99
C ALA A 77 -5.00 -7.07 -5.05
N CYS A 78 -6.13 -7.77 -5.12
CA CYS A 78 -6.14 -9.12 -5.67
C CYS A 78 -5.98 -9.01 -7.18
N SER A 79 -4.85 -9.47 -7.69
CA SER A 79 -4.49 -9.43 -9.12
C SER A 79 -4.73 -10.76 -9.84
N SER A 80 -5.28 -11.76 -9.16
CA SER A 80 -5.60 -13.06 -9.75
C SER A 80 -6.79 -12.90 -10.70
N THR A 81 -6.59 -13.14 -11.99
CA THR A 81 -7.66 -13.14 -13.00
C THR A 81 -8.56 -14.38 -12.90
N THR A 82 -8.17 -15.35 -12.07
CA THR A 82 -8.88 -16.60 -11.83
C THR A 82 -9.50 -16.65 -10.43
N GLU A 83 -9.54 -15.54 -9.70
CA GLU A 83 -10.31 -15.39 -8.46
C GLU A 83 -11.79 -15.14 -8.78
N TRP A 84 -12.68 -15.89 -8.12
CA TRP A 84 -14.12 -15.88 -8.40
C TRP A 84 -14.99 -15.50 -7.18
N ASP A 85 -14.40 -15.33 -5.99
CA ASP A 85 -15.10 -14.68 -4.88
C ASP A 85 -15.30 -13.19 -5.18
N GLY A 86 -16.43 -12.89 -5.82
CA GLY A 86 -16.81 -11.52 -6.17
C GLY A 86 -17.02 -10.60 -4.96
N ARG A 87 -17.36 -11.13 -3.79
CA ARG A 87 -17.51 -10.31 -2.57
C ARG A 87 -16.13 -9.86 -2.08
N TYR A 88 -15.19 -10.79 -2.04
CA TYR A 88 -13.79 -10.48 -1.74
C TYR A 88 -13.22 -9.48 -2.75
N MET A 89 -13.40 -9.72 -4.06
CA MET A 89 -12.91 -8.82 -5.10
C MET A 89 -13.45 -7.39 -4.95
N MET A 90 -14.75 -7.22 -4.71
CA MET A 90 -15.34 -5.89 -4.51
C MET A 90 -14.89 -5.24 -3.20
N ARG A 91 -14.67 -5.99 -2.13
CA ARG A 91 -14.17 -5.45 -0.86
C ARG A 91 -12.70 -5.05 -0.95
N ASN A 92 -11.85 -5.96 -1.41
CA ASN A 92 -10.39 -5.83 -1.38
C ASN A 92 -9.87 -4.87 -2.46
N ASN A 93 -10.52 -4.81 -3.63
CA ASN A 93 -10.06 -3.94 -4.71
C ASN A 93 -10.87 -2.66 -4.75
N PHE A 94 -12.19 -2.76 -4.95
CA PHE A 94 -13.03 -1.58 -5.23
C PHE A 94 -13.29 -0.72 -3.98
N GLU A 95 -13.81 -1.31 -2.90
CA GLU A 95 -14.15 -0.55 -1.71
C GLU A 95 -12.90 -0.05 -0.99
N TYR A 96 -11.85 -0.88 -0.91
CA TYR A 96 -10.55 -0.48 -0.38
C TYR A 96 -10.01 0.77 -1.09
N SER A 97 -10.01 0.76 -2.43
CA SER A 97 -9.56 1.90 -3.25
C SER A 97 -10.38 3.16 -2.95
N LYS A 98 -11.70 3.06 -2.82
CA LYS A 98 -12.57 4.19 -2.50
C LYS A 98 -12.25 4.81 -1.14
N VAL A 99 -12.03 3.98 -0.13
CA VAL A 99 -11.64 4.44 1.21
C VAL A 99 -10.33 5.22 1.14
N LEU A 100 -9.30 4.69 0.48
CA LEU A 100 -8.02 5.37 0.31
C LEU A 100 -8.13 6.66 -0.49
N LEU A 101 -8.90 6.67 -1.58
CA LEU A 101 -9.14 7.87 -2.39
C LEU A 101 -9.76 8.98 -1.54
N HIS A 102 -10.82 8.68 -0.81
CA HIS A 102 -11.47 9.66 0.05
C HIS A 102 -10.56 10.14 1.18
N TRP A 103 -9.77 9.24 1.77
CA TRP A 103 -8.79 9.63 2.77
C TRP A 103 -7.74 10.58 2.19
N CYS A 104 -7.19 10.29 1.01
CA CYS A 104 -6.21 11.17 0.35
C CYS A 104 -6.80 12.54 0.01
N GLN A 105 -8.06 12.59 -0.46
CA GLN A 105 -8.77 13.84 -0.74
C GLN A 105 -8.93 14.70 0.52
N GLN A 106 -9.25 14.08 1.65
CA GLN A 106 -9.41 14.79 2.93
C GLN A 106 -8.09 15.34 3.48
N HIS A 107 -6.98 14.64 3.24
CA HIS A 107 -5.66 14.99 3.79
C HIS A 107 -4.78 15.77 2.81
N GLY A 108 -5.24 15.98 1.56
CA GLY A 108 -4.49 16.69 0.53
C GLY A 108 -3.27 15.91 0.00
N SER A 109 -3.28 14.58 0.12
CA SER A 109 -2.25 13.69 -0.42
C SER A 109 -2.53 13.37 -1.88
N ALA A 110 -1.47 13.25 -2.69
CA ALA A 110 -1.64 12.74 -4.06
C ALA A 110 -2.03 11.26 -4.02
N PHE A 111 -2.97 10.85 -4.86
CA PHE A 111 -3.40 9.46 -5.01
C PHE A 111 -3.07 8.98 -6.41
N LEU A 112 -2.22 7.95 -6.53
CA LEU A 112 -1.72 7.39 -7.78
C LEU A 112 -1.98 5.89 -7.85
#